data_AF-A0A0H5PYW8-F1
#
_entry.id   AF-A0A0H5PYW8-F1
#
_cell.length_a   1.000
_cell.length_b   1.000
_cell.length_c   1.000
_cell.angle_alpha   90.00
_cell.angle_beta   90.00
_cell.angle_gamma   90.00
#
_symmetry.space_group_name_H-M   'P 1'
#
loop_
_entity.id
_entity.type
_entity.pdbx_description
1 polymer ?
#
loop_
_entity_poly.entity_id
_entity_poly.type
_entity_poly.pdbx_seq_one_letter_code
_entity_poly.pdbx_strand_id
1 'polypeptide(L)'
;MIYMRNITITTAKSATYLENVGYSYFDNSAQPHEGAITYDGSEGGEAPTGYWFSHTLGAIVTACIAAGLTIEMLSEHAHSNREAEFDIYQGQKSQMPLSFTLIAAPFQ
;
A
#
# COMPACT_ATOMS: atom_id res chain seq x y z
N MET A 1 12.11 -4.21 -1.04
CA MET A 1 10.89 -3.80 -1.74
C MET A 1 9.98 -3.16 -0.71
N ILE A 2 9.85 -1.83 -0.72
CA ILE A 2 9.03 -1.10 0.24
C ILE A 2 7.60 -1.16 -0.28
N TYR A 3 6.71 -1.84 0.45
CA TYR A 3 5.29 -1.96 0.10
C TYR A 3 4.48 -1.00 0.95
N MET A 4 3.70 -0.13 0.31
CA MET A 4 2.71 0.73 0.97
C MET A 4 1.32 0.24 0.64
N ARG A 5 0.47 0.05 1.67
CA ARG A 5 -0.98 0.10 1.48
C ARG A 5 -1.37 1.54 1.14
N ASN A 6 -2.05 1.72 0.01
CA ASN A 6 -2.73 2.98 -0.25
C ASN A 6 -3.92 3.15 0.70
N ILE A 7 -4.04 4.39 1.15
CA ILE A 7 -4.98 4.92 2.14
C ILE A 7 -6.41 4.62 1.71
N THR A 8 -7.22 4.03 2.59
CA THR A 8 -8.68 4.14 2.46
C THR A 8 -9.08 5.53 2.96
N ILE A 9 -9.37 6.47 2.05
CA ILE A 9 -10.14 7.67 2.39
C ILE A 9 -11.61 7.26 2.37
N THR A 10 -12.17 6.94 3.54
CA THR A 10 -13.61 6.67 3.66
C THR A 10 -14.39 7.99 3.56
N THR A 11 -14.75 8.40 2.35
CA THR A 11 -15.95 9.24 2.21
C THR A 11 -17.16 8.35 2.40
N ALA A 12 -17.89 8.61 3.49
CA ALA A 12 -19.05 7.84 3.91
C ALA A 12 -20.05 7.56 2.77
N LYS A 13 -20.22 6.28 2.42
CA LYS A 13 -21.55 5.74 2.07
C LYS A 13 -21.61 4.20 2.07
N SER A 14 -22.66 3.72 2.74
CA SER A 14 -23.20 2.36 2.82
C SER A 14 -22.63 1.44 3.90
N ALA A 15 -23.52 1.06 4.80
CA ALA A 15 -23.29 0.62 6.17
C ALA A 15 -23.47 -0.91 6.34
N THR A 16 -22.86 -1.72 5.47
CA THR A 16 -23.04 -3.18 5.51
C THR A 16 -21.76 -4.03 5.40
N TYR A 17 -20.58 -3.42 5.44
CA TYR A 17 -19.27 -4.11 5.48
C TYR A 17 -18.37 -3.63 6.64
N LEU A 18 -18.98 -3.28 7.79
CA LEU A 18 -18.29 -2.65 8.94
C LEU A 18 -17.72 -3.64 9.97
N GLU A 19 -17.35 -4.86 9.60
CA GLU A 19 -16.83 -5.82 10.59
C GLU A 19 -15.31 -5.80 10.79
N ASN A 20 -14.50 -5.10 9.98
CA ASN A 20 -13.06 -4.96 10.30
C ASN A 20 -12.45 -3.67 9.72
N VAL A 21 -12.64 -2.55 10.42
CA VAL A 21 -11.76 -1.38 10.25
C VAL A 21 -10.45 -1.67 11.00
N GLY A 22 -9.56 -2.45 10.37
CA GLY A 22 -8.44 -3.08 11.08
C GLY A 22 -7.29 -2.15 11.47
N TYR A 23 -6.98 -1.11 10.68
CA TYR A 23 -5.76 -0.32 10.88
C TYR A 23 -5.92 1.15 10.51
N SER A 24 -5.39 2.05 11.35
CA SER A 24 -5.38 3.49 11.11
C SER A 24 -4.33 3.85 10.06
N TYR A 25 -4.67 4.74 9.13
CA TYR A 25 -3.70 5.28 8.17
C TYR A 25 -2.51 5.99 8.84
N PHE A 26 -2.73 6.58 10.02
CA PHE A 26 -1.69 7.30 10.75
C PHE A 26 -0.88 6.39 11.68
N ASP A 27 -1.23 5.11 11.75
CA ASP A 27 -0.48 4.15 12.54
C ASP A 27 0.68 3.58 11.70
N ASN A 28 1.88 4.00 12.07
CA ASN A 28 3.13 3.53 11.47
C ASN A 28 3.78 2.39 12.28
N SER A 29 3.07 1.80 13.24
CA SER A 29 3.55 0.64 13.98
C SER A 29 3.57 -0.62 13.11
N ALA A 30 4.38 -1.60 13.53
CA ALA A 30 4.49 -2.88 12.84
C ALA A 30 3.17 -3.64 12.95
N GLN A 31 2.53 -3.93 11.82
CA GLN A 31 1.27 -4.66 11.78
C GLN A 31 1.54 -6.15 11.55
N PRO A 32 1.20 -7.04 12.50
CA PRO A 32 1.41 -8.46 12.33
C PRO A 32 0.49 -9.03 11.24
N HIS A 33 1.01 -10.00 10.50
CA HIS A 33 0.26 -10.78 9.53
C HIS A 33 0.56 -12.26 9.74
N GLU A 34 -0.48 -13.03 9.99
CA GLU A 34 -0.40 -14.48 10.15
C GLU A 34 -0.82 -15.18 8.86
N GLY A 35 -0.14 -16.27 8.53
CA GLY A 35 -0.38 -17.02 7.30
C GLY A 35 0.51 -16.59 6.13
N ALA A 36 0.57 -17.43 5.12
CA ALA A 36 1.36 -17.17 3.92
C ALA A 36 0.60 -16.27 2.93
N ILE A 37 1.33 -15.36 2.30
CA ILE A 37 0.80 -14.45 1.28
C ILE A 37 0.97 -15.12 -0.09
N THR A 38 -0.12 -15.34 -0.80
CA THR A 38 -0.12 -15.88 -2.16
C THR A 38 -0.35 -14.74 -3.16
N TYR A 39 -0.02 -15.00 -4.43
CA TYR A 39 -0.18 -14.02 -5.51
C TYR A 39 -1.42 -14.27 -6.36
N ASP A 40 -2.03 -15.44 -6.22
CA ASP A 40 -3.21 -15.88 -6.96
C ASP A 40 -4.50 -15.75 -6.13
N GLY A 41 -4.41 -15.16 -4.94
CA GLY A 41 -5.53 -15.01 -4.01
C GLY A 41 -5.94 -16.32 -3.32
N SER A 42 -5.15 -17.39 -3.43
CA SER A 42 -5.40 -18.64 -2.70
C SER A 42 -4.99 -18.53 -1.22
N GLU A 43 -5.56 -19.35 -0.35
CA GLU A 43 -5.10 -19.41 1.04
C GLU A 43 -3.68 -19.99 1.08
N GLY A 44 -2.72 -19.22 1.59
CA GLY A 44 -1.30 -19.60 1.61
C GLY A 44 -0.92 -20.65 2.66
N GLY A 45 -1.85 -21.04 3.53
CA GLY A 45 -1.61 -21.95 4.63
C GLY A 45 -0.81 -21.33 5.79
N GLU A 46 -0.31 -22.18 6.69
CA GLU A 46 0.47 -21.76 7.84
C GLU A 46 1.84 -21.21 7.43
N ALA A 47 2.19 -20.03 7.95
CA ALA A 47 3.51 -19.43 7.81
C ALA A 47 3.89 -18.66 9.08
N PRO A 48 5.19 -18.43 9.34
CA PRO A 48 5.63 -17.56 10.43
C PRO A 48 5.01 -16.16 10.31
N THR A 49 4.74 -15.52 11.45
CA THR A 49 4.18 -14.16 11.50
C THR A 49 5.09 -13.17 10.77
N GLY A 50 4.57 -12.57 9.71
CA GLY A 50 5.18 -11.42 9.03
C GLY A 50 4.79 -10.11 9.70
N TYR A 51 5.53 -9.04 9.40
CA TYR A 51 5.22 -7.69 9.88
C TYR A 51 5.24 -6.70 8.73
N TRP A 52 4.20 -5.90 8.65
CA TRP A 52 4.06 -4.83 7.68
C TRP A 52 4.36 -3.48 8.31
N PHE A 53 5.03 -2.62 7.55
CA PHE A 53 5.33 -1.25 7.95
C PHE A 53 4.68 -0.31 6.94
N SER A 54 3.63 0.38 7.38
CA SER A 54 3.03 1.44 6.60
C SER A 54 3.94 2.66 6.63
N HIS A 55 4.21 3.21 5.45
CA HIS A 55 4.88 4.48 5.29
C HIS A 55 3.98 5.39 4.46
N THR A 56 4.10 6.70 4.64
CA THR A 56 3.46 7.67 3.73
C THR A 56 4.35 7.94 2.52
N LEU A 57 3.76 8.26 1.37
CA LEU A 57 4.55 8.56 0.16
C LEU A 57 5.56 9.70 0.41
N GLY A 58 5.15 10.71 1.17
CA GLY A 58 6.04 11.78 1.63
C GLY A 58 7.23 11.26 2.44
N ALA A 59 7.01 10.32 3.36
CA ALA A 59 8.09 9.72 4.14
C ALA A 59 9.11 8.96 3.26
N ILE A 60 8.65 8.21 2.24
CA ILE A 60 9.56 7.58 1.27
C ILE A 60 10.35 8.63 0.51
N VAL A 61 9.68 9.63 -0.07
CA VAL A 61 10.33 10.66 -0.91
C VAL A 61 11.37 11.44 -0.09
N THR A 62 11.01 11.86 1.12
CA THR A 62 11.93 12.54 2.02
C THR A 62 13.10 11.64 2.42
N ALA A 63 12.89 10.34 2.66
CA ALA A 63 13.96 9.41 2.99
C ALA A 63 14.94 9.20 1.82
N CYS A 64 14.45 9.11 0.57
CA CYS A 64 15.30 9.05 -0.61
C CYS A 64 16.21 10.28 -0.72
N ILE A 65 15.65 11.48 -0.55
CA ILE A 65 16.42 12.73 -0.56
C ILE A 65 17.45 12.77 0.57
N ALA A 66 17.06 12.37 1.78
CA ALA A 66 17.96 12.31 2.93
C ALA A 66 19.10 11.29 2.73
N ALA A 67 18.87 10.24 1.94
CA ALA A 67 19.88 9.26 1.55
C ALA A 67 20.80 9.74 0.39
N GLY A 68 20.64 10.98 -0.08
CA GLY A 68 21.44 11.54 -1.17
C GLY A 68 21.00 11.07 -2.57
N LEU A 69 19.77 10.56 -2.70
CA LEU A 69 19.20 10.19 -3.98
C LEU A 69 18.39 11.34 -4.57
N THR A 70 18.51 11.52 -5.88
CA THR A 70 17.64 12.38 -6.68
C THR A 70 16.41 11.58 -7.10
N ILE A 71 15.21 12.14 -6.88
CA ILE A 71 13.98 11.57 -7.44
C ILE A 71 13.91 11.92 -8.92
N GLU A 72 14.03 10.92 -9.78
CA GLU A 72 13.94 11.10 -11.24
C GLU A 72 12.49 11.01 -11.72
N MET A 73 11.70 10.13 -11.12
CA MET A 73 10.30 9.93 -11.49
C MET A 73 9.50 9.39 -10.32
N LEU A 74 8.30 9.94 -10.13
CA LEU A 74 7.25 9.39 -9.30
C LEU A 74 5.96 9.39 -10.12
N SER A 75 5.39 8.20 -10.35
CA SER A 75 4.14 8.05 -11.11
C SER A 75 3.17 7.18 -10.33
N GLU A 76 1.97 7.70 -10.10
CA GLU A 76 0.88 7.00 -9.41
C GLU A 76 -0.04 6.32 -10.43
N HIS A 77 -0.49 5.12 -10.09
CA HIS A 77 -1.30 4.27 -10.96
C HIS A 77 -2.61 3.87 -10.29
N ALA A 78 -3.68 3.90 -11.06
CA ALA A 78 -5.00 3.48 -10.60
C ALA A 78 -5.16 1.95 -10.47
N HIS A 79 -4.24 1.15 -11.01
CA HIS A 79 -4.32 -0.31 -10.94
C HIS A 79 -3.62 -0.86 -9.69
N SER A 80 -4.20 -1.90 -9.10
CA SER A 80 -3.56 -2.74 -8.08
C SER A 80 -2.49 -3.61 -8.75
N ASN A 81 -1.37 -3.82 -8.08
CA ASN A 81 -0.26 -4.62 -8.61
C ASN A 81 -0.17 -6.03 -8.01
N ARG A 82 -1.12 -6.45 -7.17
CA ARG A 82 -0.97 -7.72 -6.43
C ARG A 82 -2.23 -8.37 -5.90
N GLU A 83 -3.17 -7.60 -5.35
CA GLU A 83 -4.27 -8.19 -4.58
C GLU A 83 -5.61 -8.03 -5.32
N ALA A 84 -6.27 -9.16 -5.57
CA ALA A 84 -7.58 -9.25 -6.24
C ALA A 84 -8.67 -8.54 -5.44
N GLU A 85 -8.49 -8.42 -4.13
CA GLU A 85 -9.36 -7.72 -3.20
C GLU A 85 -9.47 -6.22 -3.52
N PHE A 86 -8.47 -5.64 -4.21
CA PHE A 86 -8.52 -4.25 -4.64
C PHE A 86 -9.19 -4.05 -6.00
N ASP A 87 -9.60 -5.12 -6.69
CA ASP A 87 -10.33 -5.00 -7.97
C ASP A 87 -11.66 -4.26 -7.81
N ILE A 88 -12.23 -4.27 -6.60
CA ILE A 88 -13.43 -3.49 -6.26
C ILE A 88 -13.26 -1.99 -6.46
N TYR A 89 -12.03 -1.47 -6.43
CA TYR A 89 -11.73 -0.05 -6.62
C TYR A 89 -11.48 0.32 -8.09
N GLN A 90 -11.34 -0.66 -8.98
CA GLN A 90 -11.21 -0.40 -10.41
C GLN A 90 -12.53 0.15 -10.99
N GLY A 91 -12.42 1.15 -11.87
CA GLY A 91 -13.59 1.74 -12.56
C GLY A 91 -14.55 2.54 -11.67
N GLN A 92 -14.22 2.78 -10.41
CA GLN A 92 -15.00 3.64 -9.50
C GLN A 92 -15.00 5.10 -9.96
N LYS A 93 -16.10 5.81 -9.66
CA LYS A 93 -16.28 7.24 -10.00
C LYS A 93 -15.15 8.14 -9.47
N SER A 94 -14.62 7.81 -8.29
CA SER A 94 -13.40 8.40 -7.75
C SER A 94 -12.30 7.36 -7.89
N GLN A 95 -11.25 7.71 -8.64
CA GLN A 95 -10.08 6.86 -8.81
C GLN A 95 -9.04 7.23 -7.76
N MET A 96 -8.70 6.26 -6.92
CA MET A 96 -7.58 6.38 -5.99
C MET A 96 -6.34 5.74 -6.61
N PRO A 97 -5.14 6.33 -6.41
CA PRO A 97 -3.90 5.61 -6.64
C PRO A 97 -3.90 4.30 -5.84
N LEU A 98 -3.70 3.17 -6.52
CA LEU A 98 -3.61 1.84 -5.92
C LEU A 98 -2.17 1.33 -5.91
N SER A 99 -1.31 1.84 -6.79
CA SER A 99 0.14 1.59 -6.77
C SER A 99 0.92 2.80 -7.28
N PHE A 100 2.24 2.79 -7.14
CA PHE A 100 3.12 3.82 -7.70
C PHE A 100 4.44 3.23 -8.19
N THR A 101 5.09 3.94 -9.11
CA THR A 101 6.47 3.68 -9.54
C THR A 101 7.33 4.86 -9.09
N LEU A 102 8.45 4.55 -8.41
CA LEU A 102 9.45 5.53 -7.98
C LEU A 102 10.81 5.15 -8.57
N ILE A 103 11.45 6.09 -9.25
CA ILE A 103 12.85 5.99 -9.68
C ILE A 103 13.63 7.05 -8.90
N ALA A 104 14.64 6.57 -8.16
CA ALA A 104 15.58 7.41 -7.44
C ALA A 104 17.00 6.89 -7.65
N ALA A 105 17.92 7.79 -7.99
CA ALA A 105 19.30 7.46 -8.31
C ALA A 105 20.27 8.38 -7.56
N PRO A 106 21.53 7.96 -7.33
CA PRO A 106 22.55 8.85 -6.76
C PRO A 106 22.71 10.12 -7.60
N PHE A 107 23.02 11.23 -6.93
CA PHE A 107 23.39 12.48 -7.59
C PHE A 107 24.62 12.25 -8.48
N GLN A 108 24.51 12.56 -9.78
CA GLN A 108 25.62 12.51 -10.75
C GLN A 108 26.42 13.81 -10.78
#